data_AF-A0A091MCE6-F1
#
_entry.id   AF-A0A091MCE6-F1
#
_cell.length_a   1.000
_cell.length_b   1.000
_cell.length_c   1.000
_cell.angle_alpha   90.00
_cell.angle_beta   90.00
_cell.angle_gamma   90.00
#
_symmetry.space_group_name_H-M   'P 1'
#
loop_
_entity.id
_entity.type
_entity.pdbx_description
1 polymer ?
#
loop_
_entity_poly.entity_id
_entity_poly.type
_entity_poly.pdbx_seq_one_letter_code
_entity_poly.pdbx_strand_id
1 'polypeptide(L)'
;PCVVGEWSHWSGCAEQCHPGLRIRRRYVQQEPKNGGEPCPALEEKAGCLEYLTYQGEDCGHEHVSAFITTSEYGKERKRRAASSPWLSDKDEAGYCVEFKTESLSHHCALENRPYARWMQYLREGHTVCVACQPPAMNTDTRRCSGDGHSADGSKILHWEAVGNSQCQGTWKKIRQLEHCSCPLVHSFIFT
;
A
#
# COMPACT_ATOMS: atom_id res chain seq x y z
N PRO A 1 33.44 -7.93 0.60
CA PRO A 1 32.06 -7.71 1.09
C PRO A 1 31.08 -8.30 0.06
N CYS A 2 29.88 -8.72 0.46
CA CYS A 2 28.87 -9.10 -0.51
C CYS A 2 28.40 -7.86 -1.30
N VAL A 3 28.27 -7.99 -2.62
CA VAL A 3 27.65 -6.97 -3.50
C VAL A 3 26.44 -7.59 -4.19
N VAL A 4 25.30 -6.91 -4.12
CA VAL A 4 24.03 -7.33 -4.74
C VAL A 4 23.62 -6.33 -5.80
N GLY A 5 22.93 -6.83 -6.84
CA GLY A 5 22.41 -5.99 -7.91
C GLY A 5 21.14 -5.22 -7.52
N GLU A 6 20.66 -4.45 -8.50
CA GLU A 6 19.37 -3.76 -8.42
C GLU A 6 18.21 -4.76 -8.28
N TRP A 7 17.12 -4.30 -7.67
CA TRP A 7 15.88 -5.06 -7.60
C TRP A 7 15.23 -5.19 -8.98
N SER A 8 14.66 -6.36 -9.25
CA SER A 8 13.73 -6.55 -10.36
C SER A 8 12.49 -5.67 -10.18
N HIS A 9 11.71 -5.53 -11.26
CA HIS A 9 10.34 -5.10 -11.11
C HIS A 9 9.56 -6.06 -10.21
N TRP A 10 8.57 -5.52 -9.49
CA TRP A 10 7.56 -6.33 -8.80
C TRP A 10 6.82 -7.23 -9.79
N SER A 11 6.56 -8.47 -9.38
CA SER A 11 5.59 -9.36 -10.02
C SER A 11 4.19 -8.76 -10.02
N GLY A 12 3.28 -9.39 -10.78
CA GLY A 12 1.84 -9.24 -10.56
C GLY A 12 1.44 -9.68 -9.14
N CYS A 13 0.21 -9.36 -8.76
CA CYS A 13 -0.33 -9.81 -7.48
C CYS A 13 -0.61 -11.32 -7.54
N ALA A 14 -0.37 -12.03 -6.43
CA ALA A 14 -0.59 -13.47 -6.38
C ALA A 14 -2.08 -13.84 -6.59
N GLU A 15 -2.99 -12.95 -6.19
CA GLU A 15 -4.43 -13.13 -6.32
C GLU A 15 -5.00 -11.96 -7.13
N GLN A 16 -5.92 -12.30 -8.04
CA GLN A 16 -6.62 -11.33 -8.87
C GLN A 16 -7.87 -10.85 -8.15
N CYS A 17 -8.13 -9.54 -8.18
CA CYS A 17 -9.26 -8.90 -7.51
C CYS A 17 -9.35 -9.10 -5.99
N HIS A 18 -8.32 -9.69 -5.37
CA HIS A 18 -8.26 -9.95 -3.94
C HIS A 18 -6.93 -9.42 -3.36
N PRO A 19 -6.92 -8.95 -2.11
CA PRO A 19 -5.69 -8.51 -1.46
C PRO A 19 -4.72 -9.68 -1.34
N GLY A 20 -3.55 -9.54 -1.96
CA GLY A 20 -2.54 -10.60 -2.03
C GLY A 20 -1.14 -10.09 -1.76
N LEU A 21 -0.17 -10.88 -2.22
CA LEU A 21 1.26 -10.55 -2.14
C LEU A 21 1.89 -10.53 -3.53
N ARG A 22 2.87 -9.65 -3.70
CA ARG A 22 3.74 -9.60 -4.87
C ARG A 22 5.20 -9.68 -4.42
N ILE A 23 6.07 -10.08 -5.34
CA ILE A 23 7.47 -10.40 -5.05
C ILE A 23 8.38 -9.66 -6.03
N ARG A 24 9.54 -9.21 -5.55
CA ARG A 24 10.66 -8.80 -6.38
C ARG A 24 11.94 -9.47 -5.91
N ARG A 25 12.90 -9.63 -6.82
CA ARG A 25 14.16 -10.34 -6.56
C ARG A 25 15.36 -9.55 -7.04
N ARG A 26 16.50 -9.78 -6.43
CA ARG A 26 17.81 -9.31 -6.89
C ARG A 26 18.82 -10.45 -6.78
N TYR A 27 19.93 -10.35 -7.48
CA TYR A 27 20.97 -11.38 -7.50
C TYR A 27 22.26 -10.87 -6.87
N VAL A 28 23.09 -11.82 -6.40
CA VAL A 28 24.44 -11.52 -5.91
C VAL A 28 25.34 -11.27 -7.11
N GLN A 29 25.98 -10.11 -7.15
CA GLN A 29 26.99 -9.76 -8.14
C GLN A 29 28.39 -10.19 -7.69
N GLN A 30 28.63 -10.18 -6.38
CA GLN A 30 29.87 -10.63 -5.77
C GLN A 30 29.60 -11.32 -4.44
N GLU A 31 29.97 -12.60 -4.37
CA GLU A 31 29.90 -13.38 -3.13
C GLU A 31 30.86 -12.82 -2.07
N PRO A 32 30.49 -12.89 -0.78
CA PRO A 32 31.40 -12.53 0.30
C PRO A 32 32.61 -13.48 0.31
N LYS A 33 33.80 -12.92 0.57
CA LYS A 33 35.06 -13.67 0.66
C LYS A 33 35.65 -13.50 2.05
N ASN A 34 36.49 -14.45 2.46
CA ASN A 34 37.28 -14.41 3.70
C ASN A 34 36.43 -14.25 4.98
N GLY A 35 35.27 -14.92 5.05
CA GLY A 35 34.36 -14.80 6.20
C GLY A 35 33.64 -13.47 6.29
N GLY A 36 33.53 -12.71 5.19
CA GLY A 36 32.75 -11.48 5.15
C GLY A 36 31.26 -11.70 5.40
N GLU A 37 30.57 -10.63 5.79
CA GLU A 37 29.13 -10.62 6.10
C GLU A 37 28.28 -11.28 5.00
N PRO A 38 27.24 -12.05 5.38
CA PRO A 38 26.33 -12.67 4.42
C PRO A 38 25.61 -11.60 3.58
N CYS A 39 25.23 -11.99 2.37
CA CYS A 39 24.46 -11.11 1.51
C CYS A 39 23.13 -10.70 2.15
N PRO A 40 22.67 -9.46 1.94
CA PRO A 40 21.35 -9.05 2.38
C PRO A 40 20.27 -9.84 1.62
N ALA A 41 19.01 -9.73 2.06
CA ALA A 41 17.89 -10.44 1.44
C ALA A 41 17.83 -10.24 -0.09
N LEU A 42 17.65 -11.34 -0.81
CA LEU A 42 17.59 -11.39 -2.28
C LEU A 42 16.16 -11.43 -2.82
N GLU A 43 15.18 -11.63 -1.93
CA GLU A 43 13.75 -11.59 -2.24
C GLU A 43 13.06 -10.62 -1.29
N GLU A 44 12.12 -9.84 -1.83
CA GLU A 44 11.28 -8.93 -1.06
C GLU A 44 9.82 -9.16 -1.43
N LYS A 45 8.94 -9.05 -0.43
CA LYS A 45 7.49 -9.18 -0.58
C LYS A 45 6.81 -7.86 -0.28
N ALA A 46 5.60 -7.68 -0.81
CA ALA A 46 4.75 -6.53 -0.53
C ALA A 46 3.29 -6.92 -0.67
N GLY A 47 2.42 -6.27 0.11
CA GLY A 47 0.99 -6.32 -0.15
C GLY A 47 0.64 -5.73 -1.51
N CYS A 48 -0.35 -6.31 -2.19
CA CYS A 48 -0.90 -5.79 -3.43
C CYS A 48 -2.40 -6.08 -3.54
N LEU A 49 -3.07 -5.33 -4.39
CA LEU A 49 -4.42 -5.61 -4.87
C LEU A 49 -4.45 -5.19 -6.34
N GLU A 50 -5.00 -6.04 -7.19
CA GLU A 50 -5.22 -5.73 -8.60
C GLU A 50 -6.64 -5.24 -8.82
N TYR A 51 -6.79 -4.21 -9.65
CA TYR A 51 -8.07 -3.55 -9.95
C TYR A 51 -8.68 -4.05 -11.26
N LEU A 52 -7.91 -4.80 -12.05
CA LEU A 52 -8.34 -5.34 -13.33
C LEU A 52 -8.09 -6.84 -13.37
N THR A 53 -9.01 -7.56 -14.00
CA THR A 53 -8.80 -8.96 -14.35
C THR A 53 -7.79 -9.07 -15.51
N TYR A 54 -7.33 -10.30 -15.80
CA TYR A 54 -6.49 -10.54 -16.98
C TYR A 54 -7.19 -10.22 -18.30
N GLN A 55 -8.52 -10.14 -18.25
CA GLN A 55 -9.39 -9.80 -19.38
C GLN A 55 -9.67 -8.28 -19.46
N GLY A 56 -9.12 -7.49 -18.53
CA GLY A 56 -9.29 -6.04 -18.48
C GLY A 56 -10.60 -5.57 -17.86
N GLU A 57 -11.32 -6.46 -17.15
CA GLU A 57 -12.55 -6.12 -16.45
C GLU A 57 -12.22 -5.51 -15.08
N ASP A 58 -12.94 -4.45 -14.69
CA ASP A 58 -12.82 -3.88 -13.35
C ASP A 58 -13.23 -4.93 -12.31
N CYS A 59 -12.37 -5.12 -11.30
CA CYS A 59 -12.62 -6.03 -10.18
C CYS A 59 -13.82 -5.62 -9.30
N GLY A 60 -14.57 -4.58 -9.67
CA GLY A 60 -15.92 -4.32 -9.20
C GLY A 60 -15.91 -4.03 -7.71
N HIS A 61 -15.05 -3.12 -7.27
CA HIS A 61 -14.88 -2.87 -5.86
C HIS A 61 -15.99 -1.97 -5.28
N GLU A 62 -17.21 -2.50 -5.12
CA GLU A 62 -18.19 -2.06 -4.11
C GLU A 62 -17.72 -2.40 -2.68
N HIS A 63 -16.42 -2.41 -2.44
CA HIS A 63 -15.86 -2.72 -1.13
C HIS A 63 -16.06 -1.49 -0.25
N VAL A 64 -16.89 -1.64 0.79
CA VAL A 64 -17.07 -0.62 1.84
C VAL A 64 -15.76 -0.41 2.61
N SER A 65 -14.91 -1.43 2.64
CA SER A 65 -13.63 -1.45 3.34
C SER A 65 -12.51 -0.82 2.51
N ALA A 66 -11.65 -0.07 3.19
CA ALA A 66 -10.41 0.43 2.62
C ALA A 66 -9.29 -0.61 2.76
N PHE A 67 -8.61 -0.93 1.65
CA PHE A 67 -7.38 -1.70 1.71
C PHE A 67 -6.17 -0.75 1.73
N ILE A 68 -5.26 -0.97 2.68
CA ILE A 68 -4.08 -0.12 2.83
C ILE A 68 -2.77 -0.87 2.92
N THR A 69 -1.72 -0.19 2.49
CA THR A 69 -0.33 -0.60 2.72
C THR A 69 0.55 0.62 2.98
N THR A 70 1.79 0.38 3.45
CA THR A 70 2.75 1.46 3.71
C THR A 70 3.05 2.29 2.47
N SER A 71 3.21 3.60 2.66
CA SER A 71 3.52 4.56 1.59
C SER A 71 4.85 4.30 0.88
N GLU A 72 5.76 3.53 1.48
CA GLU A 72 7.02 3.12 0.85
C GLU A 72 6.78 2.37 -0.48
N TYR A 73 5.71 1.60 -0.57
CA TYR A 73 5.34 0.90 -1.81
C TYR A 73 4.79 1.84 -2.90
N GLY A 74 4.38 3.05 -2.53
CA GLY A 74 3.90 4.08 -3.47
C GLY A 74 5.03 4.76 -4.24
N LYS A 75 6.26 4.76 -3.73
CA LYS A 75 7.43 5.36 -4.40
C LYS A 75 7.69 4.73 -5.78
N GLU A 76 7.46 3.42 -5.89
CA GLU A 76 7.61 2.68 -7.15
C GLU A 76 6.49 3.00 -8.16
N ARG A 77 5.28 3.36 -7.70
CA ARG A 77 4.17 3.80 -8.58
C ARG A 77 4.58 5.07 -9.32
N LYS A 78 5.13 6.06 -8.61
CA LYS A 78 5.64 7.31 -9.18
C LYS A 78 6.76 7.09 -10.19
N ARG A 79 7.66 6.13 -9.92
CA ARG A 79 8.77 5.80 -10.84
C ARG A 79 8.29 5.24 -12.17
N ARG A 80 7.28 4.36 -12.15
CA ARG A 80 6.68 3.78 -13.38
C ARG A 80 5.91 4.82 -14.19
N ALA A 81 5.24 5.74 -13.51
CA ALA A 81 4.46 6.78 -14.16
C ALA A 81 5.38 7.84 -14.82
N ALA A 82 6.47 8.24 -14.14
CA ALA A 82 7.53 9.08 -14.71
C ALA A 82 8.27 8.46 -15.91
N SER A 83 8.23 7.12 -16.07
CA SER A 83 8.79 6.44 -17.24
C SER A 83 7.84 6.35 -18.44
N SER A 84 6.60 6.85 -18.33
CA SER A 84 5.64 6.91 -19.43
C SER A 84 5.52 8.35 -19.94
N PRO A 85 6.14 8.71 -21.09
CA PRO A 85 6.16 10.08 -21.61
C PRO A 85 4.81 10.65 -22.07
N TRP A 86 3.73 9.85 -21.97
CA TRP A 86 2.40 10.15 -22.52
C TRP A 86 1.35 10.50 -21.47
N LEU A 87 1.65 10.38 -20.16
CA LEU A 87 0.73 10.82 -19.10
C LEU A 87 1.06 12.24 -18.67
N SER A 88 0.06 13.11 -18.74
CA SER A 88 0.14 14.50 -18.27
C SER A 88 0.20 14.53 -16.73
N ASP A 89 0.98 15.47 -16.18
CA ASP A 89 1.13 15.75 -14.74
C ASP A 89 -0.22 15.96 -14.01
N LYS A 90 -1.30 16.27 -14.75
CA LYS A 90 -2.67 16.39 -14.22
C LYS A 90 -3.43 15.07 -14.06
N ASP A 91 -3.11 14.04 -14.84
CA ASP A 91 -3.83 12.75 -14.79
C ASP A 91 -3.42 11.92 -13.56
N GLU A 92 -2.27 12.26 -12.95
CA GLU A 92 -1.70 11.67 -11.74
C GLU A 92 -2.13 12.33 -10.42
N ALA A 93 -2.88 13.43 -10.46
CA ALA A 93 -3.27 14.15 -9.26
C ALA A 93 -4.20 13.30 -8.37
N GLY A 94 -3.60 12.64 -7.40
CA GLY A 94 -4.27 11.96 -6.30
C GLY A 94 -4.68 12.93 -5.19
N TYR A 95 -5.28 12.40 -4.13
CA TYR A 95 -5.63 13.16 -2.93
C TYR A 95 -5.23 12.38 -1.68
N CYS A 96 -5.31 13.03 -0.53
CA CYS A 96 -5.07 12.40 0.76
C CYS A 96 -6.34 12.40 1.60
N VAL A 97 -6.54 11.34 2.37
CA VAL A 97 -7.59 11.29 3.39
C VAL A 97 -6.96 11.07 4.75
N GLU A 98 -7.31 11.93 5.70
CA GLU A 98 -6.95 11.75 7.10
C GLU A 98 -8.04 10.97 7.82
N PHE A 99 -7.64 9.92 8.52
CA PHE A 99 -8.51 9.10 9.33
C PHE A 99 -8.02 9.06 10.78
N LYS A 100 -8.97 8.98 11.72
CA LYS A 100 -8.69 8.66 13.12
C LYS A 100 -8.97 7.18 13.35
N THR A 101 -7.95 6.43 13.77
CA THR A 101 -8.10 5.00 14.08
C THR A 101 -9.00 4.82 15.31
N GLU A 102 -10.05 4.03 15.17
CA GLU A 102 -11.00 3.74 16.25
C GLU A 102 -10.72 2.38 16.89
N SER A 103 -10.41 1.37 16.08
CA SER A 103 -10.02 0.05 16.57
C SER A 103 -9.01 -0.63 15.64
N LEU A 104 -8.22 -1.55 16.20
CA LEU A 104 -7.41 -2.49 15.42
C LEU A 104 -7.42 -3.88 16.04
N SER A 105 -7.31 -4.90 15.20
CA SER A 105 -7.18 -6.28 15.65
C SER A 105 -5.81 -6.52 16.31
N HIS A 106 -5.77 -7.42 17.29
CA HIS A 106 -4.53 -7.75 18.01
C HIS A 106 -3.44 -8.34 17.10
N HIS A 107 -3.82 -8.93 15.96
CA HIS A 107 -2.88 -9.50 14.98
C HIS A 107 -1.94 -8.44 14.39
N CYS A 108 -2.35 -7.17 14.31
CA CYS A 108 -1.49 -6.08 13.85
C CYS A 108 -0.23 -5.94 14.71
N ALA A 109 -0.34 -6.14 16.03
CA ALA A 109 0.79 -6.05 16.96
C ALA A 109 1.70 -7.29 16.92
N LEU A 110 1.18 -8.44 16.47
CA LEU A 110 1.92 -9.71 16.40
C LEU A 110 2.71 -9.87 15.10
N GLU A 111 2.45 -9.04 14.09
CA GLU A 111 3.03 -9.19 12.76
C GLU A 111 4.54 -8.88 12.75
N ASN A 112 5.39 -9.87 12.49
CA ASN A 112 6.85 -9.70 12.48
C ASN A 112 7.48 -9.91 11.10
N ARG A 113 6.68 -10.16 10.05
CA ARG A 113 7.19 -10.34 8.69
C ARG A 113 7.69 -8.99 8.16
N PRO A 114 8.90 -8.93 7.54
CA PRO A 114 9.50 -7.65 7.15
C PRO A 114 8.61 -6.73 6.30
N TYR A 115 7.83 -7.32 5.38
CA TYR A 115 6.94 -6.57 4.48
C TYR A 115 5.65 -6.05 5.13
N ALA A 116 5.31 -6.57 6.31
CA ALA A 116 4.07 -6.27 7.04
C ALA A 116 4.35 -5.63 8.41
N ARG A 117 5.64 -5.48 8.78
CA ARG A 117 6.08 -4.94 10.08
C ARG A 117 5.52 -3.56 10.39
N TRP A 118 5.20 -2.78 9.35
CA TRP A 118 4.57 -1.47 9.52
C TRP A 118 3.26 -1.52 10.31
N MET A 119 2.55 -2.65 10.26
CA MET A 119 1.29 -2.88 10.99
C MET A 119 1.47 -2.78 12.51
N GLN A 120 2.67 -3.09 13.03
CA GLN A 120 3.01 -2.97 14.45
C GLN A 120 3.03 -1.53 14.94
N TYR A 121 3.08 -0.53 14.06
CA TYR A 121 3.10 0.88 14.43
C TYR A 121 1.69 1.50 14.47
N LEU A 122 0.67 0.78 14.03
CA LEU A 122 -0.71 1.21 14.18
C LEU A 122 -1.11 1.24 15.65
N ARG A 123 -1.85 2.27 16.03
CA ARG A 123 -2.34 2.52 17.38
C ARG A 123 -3.74 3.07 17.31
N GLU A 124 -4.59 2.72 18.28
CA GLU A 124 -5.92 3.32 18.42
C GLU A 124 -5.81 4.80 18.79
N GLY A 125 -6.78 5.60 18.36
CA GLY A 125 -6.87 7.04 18.60
C GLY A 125 -5.90 7.91 17.81
N HIS A 126 -4.99 7.31 17.02
CA HIS A 126 -4.00 8.03 16.24
C HIS A 126 -4.56 8.50 14.89
N THR A 127 -3.99 9.59 14.37
CA THR A 127 -4.32 10.09 13.03
C THR A 127 -3.37 9.48 12.01
N VAL A 128 -3.94 8.95 10.93
CA VAL A 128 -3.22 8.35 9.81
C VAL A 128 -3.64 9.03 8.52
N CYS A 129 -2.70 9.11 7.57
CA CYS A 129 -2.94 9.66 6.25
C CYS A 129 -2.89 8.54 5.22
N VAL A 130 -3.92 8.45 4.37
CA VAL A 130 -3.97 7.46 3.30
C VAL A 130 -4.07 8.18 1.97
N ALA A 131 -3.05 8.04 1.13
CA ALA A 131 -3.02 8.66 -0.18
C ALA A 131 -3.80 7.81 -1.20
N CYS A 132 -4.78 8.43 -1.85
CA CYS A 132 -5.50 7.88 -2.99
C CYS A 132 -4.83 8.34 -4.27
N GLN A 133 -4.20 7.41 -4.99
CA GLN A 133 -3.45 7.66 -6.22
C GLN A 133 -3.62 6.48 -7.17
N PRO A 134 -3.47 6.67 -8.50
CA PRO A 134 -3.47 5.57 -9.45
C PRO A 134 -2.45 4.48 -9.05
N PRO A 135 -2.74 3.19 -9.28
CA PRO A 135 -3.97 2.64 -9.87
C PRO A 135 -5.14 2.42 -8.89
N ALA A 136 -5.03 2.82 -7.63
CA ALA A 136 -6.09 2.63 -6.61
C ALA A 136 -7.35 3.45 -6.83
N MET A 137 -7.25 4.46 -7.69
CA MET A 137 -8.30 5.41 -7.96
C MET A 137 -9.11 4.92 -9.14
N ASN A 138 -10.43 4.77 -8.94
CA ASN A 138 -11.35 4.44 -10.01
C ASN A 138 -11.33 5.52 -11.10
N THR A 139 -11.38 5.09 -12.36
CA THR A 139 -11.20 5.96 -13.53
C THR A 139 -12.33 6.98 -13.69
N ASP A 140 -13.56 6.60 -13.34
CA ASP A 140 -14.75 7.41 -13.60
C ASP A 140 -15.03 8.37 -12.43
N THR A 141 -14.98 7.85 -11.21
CA THR A 141 -15.30 8.61 -10.00
C THR A 141 -14.11 9.40 -9.46
N ARG A 142 -12.88 9.05 -9.87
CA ARG A 142 -11.62 9.58 -9.32
C ARG A 142 -11.54 9.40 -7.80
N ARG A 143 -12.04 8.27 -7.28
CA ARG A 143 -12.05 7.93 -5.85
C ARG A 143 -11.46 6.55 -5.58
N CYS A 144 -10.96 6.37 -4.37
CA CYS A 144 -10.53 5.06 -3.88
C CYS A 144 -11.66 4.39 -3.07
N SER A 145 -11.72 3.05 -3.15
CA SER A 145 -12.65 2.27 -2.33
C SER A 145 -12.36 2.46 -0.84
N GLY A 146 -13.41 2.66 -0.06
CA GLY A 146 -13.29 2.94 1.38
C GLY A 146 -12.78 4.35 1.75
N ASP A 147 -12.71 5.31 0.81
CA ASP A 147 -12.28 6.70 1.08
C ASP A 147 -13.25 7.50 1.97
N GLY A 148 -14.42 6.94 2.26
CA GLY A 148 -15.46 7.56 3.07
C GLY A 148 -16.10 8.78 2.42
N HIS A 149 -16.24 8.83 1.09
CA HIS A 149 -16.88 9.97 0.41
C HIS A 149 -18.29 10.29 0.95
N SER A 150 -19.11 9.27 1.20
CA SER A 150 -20.47 9.41 1.72
C SER A 150 -20.57 9.43 3.26
N ALA A 151 -19.44 9.47 3.96
CA ALA A 151 -19.41 9.50 5.43
C ALA A 151 -19.52 10.95 5.94
N ASP A 152 -20.48 11.19 6.83
CA ASP A 152 -20.73 12.49 7.49
C ASP A 152 -19.75 12.79 8.65
N GLY A 153 -18.54 12.24 8.60
CA GLY A 153 -17.51 12.33 9.66
C GLY A 153 -17.82 11.51 10.93
N SER A 154 -19.08 11.14 11.16
CA SER A 154 -19.50 10.31 12.30
C SER A 154 -19.47 8.81 11.99
N LYS A 155 -19.65 8.45 10.71
CA LYS A 155 -19.69 7.06 10.23
C LYS A 155 -18.36 6.34 10.46
N ILE A 156 -18.47 5.16 11.08
CA ILE A 156 -17.36 4.21 11.24
C ILE A 156 -17.13 3.49 9.91
N LEU A 157 -15.89 3.50 9.44
CA LEU A 157 -15.46 2.83 8.22
C LEU A 157 -14.50 1.70 8.59
N HIS A 158 -14.49 0.66 7.78
CA HIS A 158 -13.64 -0.52 7.97
C HIS A 158 -12.39 -0.41 7.10
N TRP A 159 -11.29 -0.97 7.59
CA TRP A 159 -10.05 -1.06 6.84
C TRP A 159 -9.35 -2.38 7.09
N GLU A 160 -8.57 -2.81 6.11
CA GLU A 160 -7.77 -4.02 6.15
C GLU A 160 -6.36 -3.76 5.61
N ALA A 161 -5.37 -4.35 6.28
CA ALA A 161 -3.98 -4.24 5.87
C ALA A 161 -3.65 -5.29 4.81
N VAL A 162 -3.19 -4.84 3.65
CA VAL A 162 -2.82 -5.76 2.57
C VAL A 162 -1.53 -6.50 2.92
N GLY A 163 -1.56 -7.82 2.73
CA GLY A 163 -0.49 -8.74 3.08
C GLY A 163 -0.69 -9.42 4.45
N ASN A 164 -1.68 -9.00 5.24
CA ASN A 164 -2.16 -9.74 6.40
C ASN A 164 -3.63 -9.40 6.69
N SER A 165 -4.55 -10.21 6.17
CA SER A 165 -5.99 -10.02 6.36
C SER A 165 -6.46 -10.09 7.81
N GLN A 166 -5.66 -10.68 8.71
CA GLN A 166 -5.98 -10.68 10.13
C GLN A 166 -5.72 -9.32 10.79
N CYS A 167 -4.86 -8.47 10.20
CA CYS A 167 -4.65 -7.09 10.63
C CYS A 167 -5.65 -6.15 9.96
N GLN A 168 -6.69 -5.80 10.70
CA GLN A 168 -7.81 -4.99 10.24
C GLN A 168 -8.36 -4.17 11.39
N GLY A 169 -9.23 -3.21 11.09
CA GLY A 169 -9.81 -2.37 12.11
C GLY A 169 -10.86 -1.41 11.59
N THR A 170 -11.13 -0.39 12.39
CA THR A 170 -12.05 0.67 12.03
C THR A 170 -11.45 2.05 12.23
N TRP A 171 -11.96 3.02 11.50
CA TRP A 171 -11.58 4.42 11.63
C TRP A 171 -12.73 5.35 11.27
N LYS A 172 -12.57 6.63 11.60
CA LYS A 172 -13.46 7.72 11.15
C LYS A 172 -12.70 8.69 10.28
N LYS A 173 -13.36 9.14 9.20
CA LYS A 173 -12.81 10.17 8.31
C LYS A 173 -12.77 11.50 9.03
N ILE A 174 -11.59 12.13 9.06
CA ILE A 174 -11.40 13.48 9.59
C ILE A 174 -11.65 14.50 8.48
N ARG A 175 -10.88 14.40 7.39
CA ARG A 175 -10.96 15.32 6.24
C ARG A 175 -10.25 14.76 5.02
N GLN A 176 -10.52 15.38 3.87
CA GLN A 176 -9.79 15.17 2.62
C GLN A 176 -8.86 16.36 2.37
N LEU A 177 -7.64 16.09 1.91
CA LEU A 177 -6.59 17.06 1.60
C LEU A 177 -6.04 16.79 0.19
N GLU A 178 -5.36 17.76 -0.40
CA GLU A 178 -4.65 17.55 -1.68
C GLU A 178 -3.41 16.67 -1.51
N HIS A 179 -2.70 16.80 -0.39
CA HIS A 179 -1.45 16.08 -0.11
C HIS A 179 -1.40 15.54 1.32
N CYS A 180 -0.69 14.43 1.52
CA CYS A 180 -0.49 13.85 2.84
C CYS A 180 0.68 14.51 3.58
N SER A 181 0.47 14.82 4.85
CA SER A 181 1.44 15.48 5.74
C SER A 181 1.80 14.65 6.98
N CYS A 182 1.26 13.44 7.12
CA CYS A 182 1.56 12.57 8.26
C CYS A 182 3.02 12.08 8.26
N PRO A 183 3.59 11.77 9.45
CA PRO A 183 4.85 11.05 9.56
C PRO A 183 4.82 9.73 8.77
N LEU A 184 5.98 9.28 8.28
CA LEU A 184 6.09 8.07 7.44
C LEU A 184 5.42 6.83 8.05
N VAL A 185 5.57 6.63 9.37
CA VAL A 185 4.97 5.50 10.11
C VAL A 185 3.44 5.53 10.17
N HIS A 186 2.82 6.68 9.92
CA HIS A 186 1.36 6.88 9.83
C HIS A 186 0.92 7.28 8.41
N SER A 187 1.78 7.09 7.41
CA SER A 187 1.52 7.42 6.02
C SER A 187 1.35 6.14 5.20
N PHE A 188 0.14 5.95 4.70
CA PHE A 188 -0.30 4.79 3.95
C PHE A 188 -0.79 5.20 2.57
N ILE A 189 -1.03 4.20 1.73
CA ILE A 189 -1.65 4.36 0.41
C ILE A 189 -2.82 3.42 0.29
N PHE A 190 -3.84 3.84 -0.44
CA PHE A 190 -4.88 2.93 -0.89
C PHE A 190 -4.27 1.93 -1.88
N THR A 191 -4.70 0.70 -1.70
CA THR A 191 -4.46 -0.42 -2.59
C THR A 191 -5.77 -0.95 -3.09
#